data_AF-A0A2W4LPR3-F1
#
_entry.id   AF-A0A2W4LPR3-F1
#
_cell.length_a   1.000
_cell.length_b   1.000
_cell.length_c   1.000
_cell.angle_alpha   90.00
_cell.angle_beta   90.00
_cell.angle_gamma   90.00
#
_symmetry.space_group_name_H-M   'P 1'
#
loop_
_entity.id
_entity.type
_entity.pdbx_description
1 polymer ?
#
loop_
_entity_poly.entity_id
_entity_poly.type
_entity_poly.pdbx_seq_one_letter_code
_entity_poly.pdbx_strand_id
1 'polypeptide(L)'
;MDLDTNTPALESLAAELRGRAGADSFYIFWFAGGRGGPPEAPPRERLLLAFRSPDAALAFAQRSVRRDGGGPPRLRRLPVAQLLAAVLRPAAIPALILADGDEEAPVP
;
A
#
# COMPACT_ATOMS: atom_id res chain seq x y z
N MET A 1 -13.00 -18.12 -9.95
CA MET A 1 -13.07 -16.74 -10.45
C MET A 1 -11.85 -16.57 -11.32
N ASP A 2 -12.03 -16.85 -12.61
CA ASP A 2 -10.99 -16.83 -13.64
C ASP A 2 -10.40 -15.43 -13.80
N LEU A 3 -9.14 -15.28 -13.38
CA LEU A 3 -8.35 -14.06 -13.65
C LEU A 3 -7.87 -13.99 -15.10
N ASP A 4 -7.98 -15.09 -15.86
CA ASP A 4 -7.52 -15.18 -17.26
C ASP A 4 -8.35 -14.36 -18.24
N THR A 5 -9.62 -14.05 -17.93
CA THR A 5 -10.49 -13.28 -18.84
C THR A 5 -10.32 -11.76 -18.72
N ASN A 6 -9.59 -11.28 -17.70
CA ASN A 6 -9.50 -9.84 -17.38
C ASN A 6 -8.09 -9.25 -17.53
N THR A 7 -7.16 -10.02 -18.11
CA THR A 7 -5.77 -9.62 -18.39
C THR A 7 -5.63 -8.28 -19.11
N PRO A 8 -6.36 -7.98 -20.22
CA PRO A 8 -6.19 -6.69 -20.90
C PRO A 8 -6.70 -5.49 -20.09
N ALA A 9 -7.75 -5.67 -19.29
CA ALA A 9 -8.25 -4.63 -18.40
C ALA A 9 -7.28 -4.37 -17.24
N LEU A 10 -6.67 -5.43 -16.70
CA LEU A 10 -5.64 -5.32 -15.66
C LEU A 10 -4.37 -4.64 -16.18
N GLU A 11 -3.95 -4.96 -17.41
CA GLU A 11 -2.83 -4.31 -18.09
C GLU A 11 -3.11 -2.84 -18.36
N SER A 12 -4.33 -2.50 -18.81
CA SER A 12 -4.76 -1.12 -19.05
C SER A 12 -4.76 -0.32 -17.75
N LEU A 13 -5.32 -0.88 -16.68
CA LEU A 13 -5.30 -0.27 -15.34
C LEU A 13 -3.88 -0.12 -14.81
N ALA A 14 -3.01 -1.11 -15.03
CA ALA A 14 -1.60 -1.02 -14.65
C ALA A 14 -0.86 0.07 -15.43
N ALA A 15 -1.13 0.21 -16.74
CA ALA A 15 -0.57 1.27 -17.57
C ALA A 15 -1.05 2.66 -17.13
N GLU A 16 -2.34 2.81 -16.81
CA GLU A 16 -2.92 4.04 -16.29
C GLU A 16 -2.31 4.43 -14.94
N LEU A 17 -2.17 3.46 -14.03
CA LEU A 17 -1.54 3.68 -12.72
C LEU A 17 -0.06 4.07 -12.87
N ARG A 18 0.69 3.41 -13.76
CA ARG A 18 2.06 3.82 -14.07
C ARG A 18 2.13 5.23 -14.63
N GLY A 19 1.24 5.57 -15.57
CA GLY A 19 1.19 6.90 -16.18
C GLY A 19 0.87 8.01 -15.18
N ARG A 20 -0.06 7.75 -14.25
CA ARG A 20 -0.43 8.72 -13.20
C ARG A 20 0.59 8.83 -12.09
N ALA A 21 1.13 7.71 -11.62
CA ALA A 21 2.05 7.69 -10.49
C ALA A 21 3.52 7.84 -10.89
N GLY A 22 3.86 7.67 -12.17
CA GLY A 22 5.23 7.74 -12.67
C GLY A 22 6.16 6.64 -12.12
N ALA A 23 5.61 5.50 -11.68
CA ALA A 23 6.40 4.42 -11.09
C ALA A 23 5.90 3.02 -11.45
N ASP A 24 6.82 2.10 -11.71
CA ASP A 24 6.55 0.67 -11.98
C ASP A 24 6.49 -0.20 -10.71
N SER A 25 7.01 0.33 -9.61
CA SER A 25 7.07 -0.34 -8.32
C SER A 25 6.84 0.67 -7.22
N PHE A 26 6.18 0.21 -6.16
CA PHE A 26 5.97 1.01 -4.96
C PHE A 26 6.47 0.26 -3.74
N TYR A 27 6.64 1.00 -2.67
CA TYR A 27 7.03 0.48 -1.37
C TYR A 27 5.81 0.48 -0.46
N ILE A 28 5.55 -0.64 0.19
CA ILE A 28 4.52 -0.77 1.22
C ILE A 28 5.21 -1.06 2.56
N PHE A 29 4.68 -0.51 3.64
CA PHE A 29 5.08 -0.95 4.98
C PHE A 29 4.17 -2.08 5.45
N TRP A 30 4.76 -3.04 6.16
CA TRP A 30 4.05 -4.13 6.79
C TRP A 30 4.54 -4.29 8.23
N PHE A 31 3.62 -4.44 9.17
CA PHE A 31 3.95 -4.75 10.56
C PHE A 31 4.03 -6.26 10.74
N ALA A 32 5.19 -6.77 11.17
CA ALA A 32 5.42 -8.21 11.38
C ALA A 32 4.58 -8.82 12.52
N GLY A 33 3.82 -8.00 13.24
CA GLY A 33 2.86 -8.45 14.24
C GLY A 33 1.57 -7.67 14.08
N GLY A 34 0.71 -8.10 13.16
CA GLY A 34 -0.70 -7.76 13.27
C GLY A 34 -1.22 -8.42 14.54
N ARG A 35 -1.13 -7.72 15.67
CA ARG A 35 -1.87 -8.13 16.87
C ARG A 35 -3.32 -8.14 16.41
N GLY A 36 -3.89 -9.33 16.27
CA GLY A 36 -5.32 -9.47 16.16
C GLY A 36 -5.90 -8.54 17.21
N GLY A 37 -6.67 -7.55 16.76
CA GLY A 37 -7.52 -6.81 17.67
C GLY A 37 -8.32 -7.82 18.49
N PRO A 38 -8.77 -7.45 19.69
CA PRO A 38 -9.65 -8.32 20.46
C PRO A 38 -10.72 -8.90 19.51
N PRO A 39 -11.04 -10.20 19.62
CA PRO A 39 -11.87 -10.94 18.64
C PRO A 39 -13.26 -10.33 18.40
N GLU A 40 -13.63 -9.32 19.19
CA GLU A 40 -14.89 -8.58 19.17
C GLU A 40 -14.80 -7.23 18.42
N ALA A 41 -13.62 -6.81 17.96
CA ALA A 41 -13.51 -5.58 17.18
C ALA A 41 -14.07 -5.81 15.76
N PRO A 42 -14.96 -4.92 15.27
CA PRO A 42 -15.49 -5.05 13.91
C PRO A 42 -14.35 -5.11 12.89
N PRO A 43 -14.50 -5.84 11.78
CA PRO A 43 -13.46 -6.00 10.78
C PRO A 43 -13.05 -4.61 10.28
N ARG A 44 -11.87 -4.15 10.70
CA ARG A 44 -11.30 -2.89 10.23
C ARG A 44 -11.03 -3.04 8.74
N GLU A 45 -11.64 -2.16 7.95
CA GLU A 45 -11.33 -1.99 6.54
C GLU A 45 -9.81 -1.80 6.39
N ARG A 46 -9.17 -2.66 5.58
CA ARG A 46 -7.72 -2.69 5.47
C ARG A 46 -7.33 -1.78 4.31
N LEU A 47 -6.80 -0.61 4.59
CA LEU A 47 -6.28 0.27 3.54
C LEU A 47 -4.86 -0.17 3.15
N LEU A 48 -4.56 -0.19 1.84
CA LEU A 48 -3.20 -0.43 1.34
C LEU A 48 -2.57 0.91 0.99
N LEU A 49 -1.51 1.30 1.70
CA LEU A 49 -0.75 2.54 1.45
C LEU A 49 0.57 2.19 0.75
N ALA A 50 0.78 2.77 -0.43
CA ALA A 50 1.94 2.51 -1.28
C ALA A 50 2.67 3.82 -1.62
N PHE A 51 3.99 3.82 -1.51
CA PHE A 51 4.85 5.00 -1.68
C PHE A 51 5.75 4.83 -2.90
N ARG A 52 6.00 5.93 -3.62
CA ARG A 52 6.96 5.93 -4.75
C ARG A 52 8.41 5.80 -4.29
N SER A 53 8.75 6.39 -3.14
CA SER A 53 10.11 6.40 -2.57
C SER A 53 10.21 5.49 -1.34
N PRO A 54 11.31 4.74 -1.17
CA PRO A 54 11.57 3.98 0.05
C PRO A 54 11.73 4.90 1.28
N ASP A 55 12.29 6.10 1.09
CA ASP A 55 12.52 7.06 2.17
C ASP A 55 11.19 7.62 2.70
N ALA A 56 10.26 7.95 1.80
CA ALA A 56 8.92 8.39 2.17
C ALA A 56 8.16 7.32 2.96
N ALA A 57 8.26 6.06 2.53
CA ALA A 57 7.67 4.93 3.24
C ALA A 57 8.29 4.73 4.63
N LEU A 58 9.62 4.85 4.74
CA LEU A 58 10.33 4.73 6.00
C LEU A 58 9.98 5.87 6.96
N ALA A 59 9.97 7.11 6.49
CA ALA A 59 9.60 8.28 7.27
C ALA A 59 8.15 8.19 7.79
N PHE A 60 7.23 7.68 6.97
CA PHE A 60 5.87 7.37 7.40
C PHE A 60 5.84 6.28 8.48
N ALA A 61 6.57 5.19 8.26
CA ALA A 61 6.59 4.06 9.19
C ALA A 61 7.19 4.45 10.55
N GLN A 62 8.28 5.22 10.58
CA GLN A 62 8.89 5.72 11.81
C GLN A 62 7.94 6.62 12.62
N ARG A 63 7.19 7.49 11.94
CA ARG A 63 6.16 8.34 12.58
C ARG A 63 5.01 7.50 13.15
N SER A 64 4.58 6.47 12.42
CA SER A 64 3.46 5.59 12.82
C SER A 64 3.83 4.64 13.96
N VAL A 65 5.03 4.04 13.93
CA VAL A 65 5.51 3.10 14.97
C VAL A 65 5.60 3.76 16.34
N ARG A 66 6.03 5.02 16.39
CA ARG A 66 6.07 5.79 17.66
C ARG A 66 4.69 5.91 18.32
N ARG A 67 3.61 5.84 17.53
CA ARG A 67 2.24 5.98 18.02
C ARG A 67 1.66 4.66 18.57
N ASP A 68 2.00 3.54 17.94
CA ASP A 68 1.32 2.26 18.19
C ASP A 68 2.16 1.25 18.99
N GLY A 69 3.41 1.57 19.34
CA GLY A 69 4.27 0.72 20.20
C GLY A 69 4.58 -0.66 19.61
N GLY A 70 4.38 -0.84 18.30
CA GLY A 70 4.59 -2.09 17.59
C GLY A 70 6.06 -2.38 17.27
N GLY A 71 6.36 -3.63 16.92
CA GLY A 71 7.70 -4.05 16.47
C GLY A 71 8.17 -3.33 15.19
N PRO A 72 9.45 -3.50 14.81
CA PRO A 72 10.03 -2.75 13.70
C PRO A 72 9.25 -2.99 12.39
N PRO A 73 8.86 -1.91 11.67
CA PRO A 73 8.13 -2.03 10.43
C PRO A 73 9.04 -2.63 9.36
N ARG A 74 8.50 -3.50 8.52
CA ARG A 74 9.23 -4.06 7.38
C ARG A 74 8.78 -3.35 6.12
N LEU A 75 9.75 -2.99 5.29
CA LEU A 75 9.50 -2.41 3.99
C LEU A 75 9.52 -3.50 2.92
N ARG A 76 8.52 -3.50 2.04
CA ARG A 76 8.47 -4.40 0.89
C ARG A 76 8.24 -3.61 -0.38
N ARG A 77 9.08 -3.87 -1.39
CA ARG A 77 8.88 -3.37 -2.75
C ARG A 77 7.93 -4.30 -3.50
N LEU A 78 6.93 -3.73 -4.15
CA LEU A 78 5.94 -4.44 -4.95
C LEU A 78 5.80 -3.81 -6.35
N PRO A 79 5.80 -4.62 -7.42
CA PRO A 79 5.42 -4.13 -8.75
C PRO A 79 3.92 -3.82 -8.81
N VAL A 80 3.53 -2.91 -9.71
CA VAL A 80 2.13 -2.48 -9.92
C VAL A 80 1.18 -3.68 -10.08
N ALA A 81 1.57 -4.70 -10.84
CA ALA A 81 0.76 -5.90 -11.04
C ALA A 81 0.47 -6.66 -9.72
N GLN A 82 1.43 -6.74 -8.81
CA GLN A 82 1.23 -7.39 -7.51
C GLN A 82 0.37 -6.54 -6.56
N LEU A 83 0.47 -5.21 -6.65
CA LEU A 83 -0.42 -4.31 -5.90
C LEU A 83 -1.86 -4.44 -6.37
N LEU A 84 -2.08 -4.42 -7.68
CA LEU A 84 -3.40 -4.63 -8.26
C LEU A 84 -3.97 -5.99 -7.88
N ALA A 85 -3.16 -7.05 -7.94
CA ALA A 85 -3.57 -8.37 -7.47
C ALA A 85 -3.93 -8.38 -5.97
N ALA A 86 -3.27 -7.58 -5.14
CA ALA A 86 -3.59 -7.47 -3.72
C ALA A 86 -4.93 -6.75 -3.46
N VAL A 87 -5.27 -5.75 -4.28
CA VAL A 87 -6.55 -5.01 -4.20
C VAL A 87 -7.72 -5.81 -4.78
N LEU A 88 -7.49 -6.48 -5.91
CA LEU A 88 -8.52 -7.21 -6.65
C LEU A 88 -8.79 -8.62 -6.10
N ARG A 89 -7.89 -9.17 -5.28
CA ARG A 89 -8.16 -10.43 -4.58
C ARG A 89 -9.35 -10.22 -3.63
N PRO A 90 -10.27 -11.20 -3.52
CA PRO A 90 -11.39 -11.14 -2.59
C PRO A 90 -10.90 -11.26 -1.14
N ALA A 91 -10.37 -10.15 -0.61
CA ALA A 91 -9.95 -9.98 0.77
C ALA A 91 -9.81 -8.49 1.11
N ALA A 92 -10.89 -7.88 1.60
CA ALA A 92 -10.94 -6.77 2.57
C ALA A 92 -10.07 -5.49 2.35
N ILE A 93 -9.47 -5.27 1.19
CA ILE A 93 -8.74 -4.04 0.86
C ILE A 93 -9.61 -3.18 -0.06
N PRO A 94 -10.52 -2.35 0.49
CA PRO A 94 -11.45 -1.56 -0.33
C PRO A 94 -10.76 -0.40 -1.07
N ALA A 95 -9.55 0.00 -0.65
CA ALA A 95 -8.86 1.12 -1.27
C ALA A 95 -7.32 0.97 -1.24
N LEU A 96 -6.72 1.45 -2.33
CA LEU A 96 -5.29 1.67 -2.51
C LEU A 96 -5.04 3.18 -2.48
N ILE A 97 -4.18 3.62 -1.56
CA ILE A 97 -3.72 5.00 -1.47
C ILE A 97 -2.29 5.05 -2.01
N LEU A 98 -2.07 5.87 -3.03
CA LEU A 98 -0.73 6.19 -3.52
C LEU A 98 -0.26 7.46 -2.81
N ALA A 99 0.79 7.34 -2.01
CA ALA A 99 1.41 8.46 -1.35
C ALA A 99 2.45 9.09 -2.27
N ASP A 100 2.14 10.31 -2.71
CA ASP A 100 3.11 11.18 -3.33
C ASP A 100 3.97 11.80 -2.23
N GLY A 101 5.24 11.44 -2.22
CA GLY A 101 6.24 11.95 -1.28
C GLY A 101 6.68 13.37 -1.62
N ASP A 102 5.82 14.18 -2.23
CA ASP A 102 6.03 15.62 -2.31
C ASP A 102 5.73 16.16 -0.92
N GLU A 103 6.74 16.05 -0.06
CA GLU A 103 6.84 16.82 1.16
C GLU A 103 6.79 18.28 0.70
N GLU A 104 5.60 18.89 0.72
CA GLU A 104 5.44 20.32 0.58
C GLU A 104 6.25 20.92 1.73
N ALA A 105 7.46 21.35 1.40
CA ALA A 105 8.36 21.98 2.34
C ALA A 105 7.57 23.10 3.03
N PRO A 106 7.60 23.20 4.37
CA PRO A 106 6.87 24.25 5.06
C PRO A 106 7.35 25.59 4.49
N VAL A 107 6.43 26.32 3.86
CA VAL A 107 6.70 27.67 3.37
C VAL A 107 6.98 28.53 4.61
N PRO A 108 8.16 29.19 4.69
CA PRO A 108 8.57 29.96 5.87
C PRO A 108 7.70 31.19 6.11
#